data_AF-A0A851DUJ1-F1
#
_entry.id   AF-A0A851DUJ1-F1
#
_cell.length_a   1.000
_cell.length_b   1.000
_cell.length_c   1.000
_cell.angle_alpha   90.00
_cell.angle_beta   90.00
_cell.angle_gamma   90.00
#
_symmetry.space_group_name_H-M   'P 1'
#
loop_
_entity.id
_entity.type
_entity.pdbx_description
1 polymer ?
#
loop_
_entity_poly.entity_id
_entity_poly.type
_entity_poly.pdbx_seq_one_letter_code
_entity_poly.pdbx_strand_id
1 'polypeptide(L)'
;QGSFYVYPTEEAGMEPKVSQGIPRNRPIKVLVRVYIIKATNLSPADPNGKADPYVVVTVGQEQKDTKERYIPKQLNPVFGEVVELTVSFPMESELTVAIFDHDLVGTDDLIGETKIDLENRFYSKHRANCGVASQYDM
;
A
#
# COMPACT_ATOMS: atom_id res chain seq x y z
N GLN A 1 13.14 -17.40 27.50
CA GLN A 1 12.03 -17.96 28.30
C GLN A 1 10.93 -16.91 28.33
N GLY A 2 9.78 -17.18 27.72
CA GLY A 2 8.61 -16.30 27.85
C GLY A 2 7.83 -16.67 29.11
N SER A 3 7.45 -15.67 29.91
CA SER A 3 6.61 -15.86 31.09
C SER A 3 5.14 -15.63 30.72
N PHE A 4 4.29 -16.62 30.93
CA PHE A 4 2.84 -16.43 30.93
C PHE A 4 2.40 -16.07 32.35
N TYR A 5 1.69 -14.96 32.49
CA TYR A 5 1.02 -14.59 33.73
C TYR A 5 -0.40 -15.17 33.70
N VAL A 6 -0.69 -16.09 34.61
CA VAL A 6 -2.04 -16.61 34.82
C VAL A 6 -2.69 -15.74 35.90
N TYR A 7 -3.75 -15.02 35.54
CA TYR A 7 -4.48 -14.18 36.49
C TYR A 7 -5.30 -15.06 37.44
N PRO A 8 -5.27 -14.80 38.75
CA PRO A 8 -6.14 -15.48 39.71
C PRO A 8 -7.61 -15.26 39.37
N THR A 9 -8.41 -16.32 39.46
CA THR A 9 -9.84 -16.34 39.09
C THR A 9 -10.70 -15.32 39.85
N GLU A 10 -10.24 -14.82 40.99
CA GLU A 10 -10.97 -13.85 41.83
C GLU A 10 -10.83 -12.40 41.35
N GLU A 11 -9.80 -12.08 40.56
CA GLU A 11 -9.58 -10.73 39.97
C GLU A 11 -10.12 -10.61 38.54
N ALA A 12 -10.76 -11.66 38.04
CA ALA A 12 -11.39 -11.68 36.72
C ALA A 12 -12.68 -10.84 36.72
N GLY A 13 -12.53 -9.51 36.62
CA GLY A 13 -13.59 -8.67 36.09
C GLY A 13 -14.06 -9.20 34.72
N MET A 14 -15.26 -8.80 34.29
CA MET A 14 -15.95 -9.35 33.11
C MET A 14 -15.13 -9.29 31.80
N GLU A 15 -14.04 -8.51 31.75
CA GLU A 15 -12.99 -8.63 30.74
C GLU A 15 -11.58 -8.55 31.36
N PRO A 16 -10.64 -9.44 30.99
CA PRO A 16 -9.24 -9.34 31.41
C PRO A 16 -8.60 -8.07 30.85
N LYS A 17 -7.93 -7.26 31.68
CA LYS A 17 -7.24 -6.01 31.26
C LYS A 17 -6.26 -6.20 30.09
N VAL A 18 -5.76 -7.42 29.87
CA VAL A 18 -4.90 -7.80 28.74
C VAL A 18 -5.59 -7.64 27.38
N SER A 19 -6.92 -7.67 27.32
CA SER A 19 -7.66 -7.45 26.06
C SER A 19 -7.70 -5.99 25.62
N GLN A 20 -7.33 -5.04 26.50
CA GLN A 20 -7.36 -3.62 26.16
C GLN A 20 -6.25 -3.30 25.16
N GLY A 21 -6.65 -3.05 23.91
CA GLY A 21 -5.74 -2.70 22.81
C GLY A 21 -5.36 -3.87 21.89
N ILE A 22 -5.78 -5.10 22.18
CA ILE A 22 -5.65 -6.23 21.24
C ILE A 22 -6.79 -6.15 20.22
N PRO A 23 -6.52 -6.02 18.91
CA PRO A 23 -7.55 -6.04 17.90
C PRO A 23 -8.38 -7.34 17.98
N ARG A 24 -9.69 -7.23 17.79
CA ARG A 24 -10.53 -8.43 17.67
C ARG A 24 -10.03 -9.24 16.48
N ASN A 25 -9.72 -10.52 16.68
CA ASN A 25 -9.27 -11.44 15.63
C ASN A 25 -10.41 -11.86 14.68
N ARG A 26 -11.24 -10.91 14.24
CA ARG A 26 -12.31 -11.12 13.25
C ARG A 26 -11.91 -10.40 11.96
N PRO A 27 -12.16 -11.00 10.79
CA PRO A 27 -11.89 -10.32 9.54
C PRO A 27 -12.57 -8.96 9.46
N ILE A 28 -11.80 -7.91 9.13
CA ILE A 28 -12.31 -6.56 8.93
C ILE A 28 -12.15 -6.23 7.45
N LYS A 29 -13.28 -5.92 6.81
CA LYS A 29 -13.30 -5.40 5.44
C LYS A 29 -13.17 -3.88 5.48
N VAL A 30 -12.21 -3.34 4.74
CA VAL A 30 -11.98 -1.90 4.61
C VAL A 30 -11.91 -1.51 3.14
N LEU A 31 -12.27 -0.26 2.84
CA LEU A 31 -12.02 0.36 1.54
C LEU A 31 -10.69 1.11 1.61
N VAL A 32 -9.74 0.75 0.76
CA VAL A 32 -8.44 1.40 0.64
C VAL A 32 -8.45 2.30 -0.59
N ARG A 33 -8.15 3.59 -0.39
CA ARG A 33 -7.99 4.59 -1.46
C ARG A 33 -6.52 4.93 -1.61
N VAL A 34 -5.95 4.61 -2.76
CA VAL A 34 -4.57 4.93 -3.11
C VAL A 34 -4.59 6.14 -4.03
N TYR A 35 -4.13 7.29 -3.51
CA TYR A 35 -3.98 8.52 -4.28
C TYR A 35 -2.58 8.55 -4.90
N ILE A 36 -2.53 8.46 -6.23
CA ILE A 36 -1.28 8.40 -7.01
C ILE A 36 -1.09 9.77 -7.63
N ILE A 37 -0.21 10.57 -7.04
CA ILE A 37 -0.04 11.98 -7.44
C ILE A 37 0.98 12.11 -8.57
N LYS A 38 2.25 11.79 -8.29
CA LYS A 38 3.36 11.90 -9.24
C LYS A 38 4.49 10.95 -8.88
N ALA A 39 5.39 10.69 -9.83
CA ALA A 39 6.71 10.15 -9.57
C ALA A 39 7.78 11.14 -10.01
N THR A 40 8.99 10.98 -9.49
CA THR A 40 10.11 11.89 -9.73
C THR A 40 11.39 11.10 -9.94
N ASN A 41 12.19 11.49 -10.94
CA ASN A 41 13.47 10.88 -11.26
C ASN A 41 13.39 9.35 -11.44
N LEU A 42 12.41 8.89 -12.23
CA LEU A 42 12.34 7.49 -12.62
C LEU A 42 13.63 7.09 -13.35
N SER A 43 14.07 5.84 -13.12
CA SER A 43 15.17 5.26 -13.90
C SER A 43 14.73 5.15 -15.37
N PRO A 44 15.54 5.62 -16.33
CA PRO A 44 15.28 5.37 -17.74
C PRO A 44 15.26 3.86 -18.02
N ALA A 45 14.25 3.41 -18.77
CA ALA A 45 14.15 2.03 -19.25
C ALA A 45 14.20 1.96 -20.79
N ASP A 46 13.88 3.05 -21.49
CA ASP A 46 14.01 3.16 -22.95
C ASP A 46 15.41 3.55 -23.47
N PRO A 47 15.77 3.15 -24.72
CA PRO A 47 16.96 3.63 -25.43
C PRO A 47 17.04 5.15 -25.62
N ASN A 48 15.90 5.84 -25.58
CA ASN A 48 15.81 7.29 -25.70
C ASN A 48 16.14 8.03 -24.38
N GLY A 49 16.41 7.28 -23.30
CA GLY A 49 16.67 7.83 -21.97
C GLY A 49 15.41 8.30 -21.23
N LYS A 50 14.23 7.76 -21.56
CA LYS A 50 12.94 8.02 -20.92
C LYS A 50 12.28 6.71 -20.45
N ALA A 51 11.01 6.83 -20.09
CA ALA A 51 10.10 5.75 -19.79
C ALA A 51 8.68 6.23 -20.17
N ASP A 52 7.79 5.30 -20.40
CA ASP A 52 6.35 5.39 -20.63
C ASP A 52 5.59 4.86 -19.39
N PRO A 53 5.73 5.50 -18.20
CA PRO A 53 5.31 4.91 -16.93
C PRO A 53 3.79 4.74 -16.76
N TYR A 54 3.41 3.64 -16.11
CA TYR A 54 2.10 3.41 -15.51
C TYR A 54 2.23 2.74 -14.14
N VAL A 55 1.16 2.81 -13.33
CA VAL A 55 1.16 2.26 -11.96
C VAL A 55 0.30 1.00 -11.89
N VAL A 56 0.79 0.01 -11.15
CA VAL A 56 0.08 -1.20 -10.77
C VAL A 56 -0.06 -1.24 -9.26
N VAL A 57 -1.29 -1.42 -8.78
CA VAL A 57 -1.63 -1.51 -7.37
C VAL A 57 -2.22 -2.90 -7.12
N THR A 58 -1.60 -3.65 -6.22
CA THR A 58 -1.98 -5.05 -5.92
C THR A 58 -2.19 -5.24 -4.42
N VAL A 59 -3.28 -5.91 -4.03
CA VAL A 59 -3.52 -6.39 -2.67
C VAL A 59 -4.15 -7.78 -2.75
N GLY A 60 -3.50 -8.78 -2.16
CA GLY A 60 -3.99 -10.16 -2.22
C GLY A 60 -4.14 -10.65 -3.66
N GLN A 61 -5.37 -10.98 -4.07
CA GLN A 61 -5.71 -11.36 -5.45
C GLN A 61 -6.26 -10.20 -6.30
N GLU A 62 -6.56 -9.04 -5.69
CA GLU A 62 -7.00 -7.86 -6.44
C GLU A 62 -5.81 -7.10 -7.01
N GLN A 63 -5.89 -6.76 -8.29
CA GLN A 63 -4.93 -5.91 -8.98
C GLN A 63 -5.69 -4.88 -9.82
N LYS A 64 -5.20 -3.65 -9.80
CA LYS A 64 -5.66 -2.55 -10.66
C LYS A 64 -4.45 -1.82 -11.20
N ASP A 65 -4.50 -1.45 -12.46
CA ASP A 65 -3.42 -0.72 -13.13
C ASP A 65 -3.95 0.49 -13.91
N THR A 66 -3.01 1.36 -14.28
CA THR A 66 -3.26 2.55 -15.10
C THR A 66 -2.64 2.41 -16.49
N LYS A 67 -2.41 1.17 -16.99
CA LYS A 67 -1.65 0.91 -18.22
C LYS A 67 -2.25 1.57 -19.44
N GLU A 68 -3.58 1.55 -19.58
CA GLU A 68 -4.27 2.23 -20.70
C GLU A 68 -4.10 3.76 -20.71
N ARG A 69 -3.63 4.33 -19.59
CA ARG A 69 -3.36 5.76 -19.41
C ARG A 69 -1.91 6.03 -19.04
N TYR A 70 -0.98 5.19 -19.52
CA TYR A 70 0.46 5.44 -19.33
C TYR A 70 0.86 6.83 -19.84
N ILE A 71 1.90 7.41 -19.26
CA ILE A 71 2.36 8.77 -19.60
C ILE A 71 3.62 8.66 -20.45
N PRO A 72 3.60 8.98 -21.75
CA PRO A 72 4.72 8.72 -22.63
C PRO A 72 5.93 9.64 -22.35
N LYS A 73 7.12 9.06 -22.46
CA LYS A 73 8.46 9.68 -22.49
C LYS A 73 8.74 10.61 -21.32
N GLN A 74 8.36 10.19 -20.11
CA GLN A 74 8.38 11.01 -18.92
C GLN A 74 9.05 10.29 -17.73
N LEU A 75 10.09 10.92 -17.17
CA LEU A 75 10.75 10.44 -15.94
C LEU A 75 10.19 11.09 -14.66
N ASN A 76 9.35 12.11 -14.80
CA ASN A 76 8.67 12.82 -13.72
C ASN A 76 7.15 12.90 -13.98
N PRO A 77 6.45 11.75 -14.10
CA PRO A 77 5.05 11.73 -14.48
C PRO A 77 4.16 12.31 -13.37
N VAL A 78 3.13 13.05 -13.76
CA VAL A 78 2.02 13.45 -12.89
C VAL A 78 0.80 12.62 -13.30
N PHE A 79 0.38 11.71 -12.43
CA PHE A 79 -0.74 10.81 -12.66
C PHE A 79 -2.06 11.47 -12.26
N GLY A 80 -2.15 11.96 -11.02
CA GLY A 80 -3.36 12.59 -10.49
C GLY A 80 -4.57 11.64 -10.40
N GLU A 81 -4.33 10.36 -10.12
CA GLU A 81 -5.37 9.32 -10.13
C GLU A 81 -5.66 8.75 -8.74
N VAL A 82 -6.83 8.11 -8.60
CA VAL A 82 -7.20 7.33 -7.41
C VAL A 82 -7.57 5.91 -7.80
N VAL A 83 -7.00 4.95 -7.07
CA VAL A 83 -7.34 3.52 -7.15
C VAL A 83 -8.02 3.12 -5.86
N GLU A 84 -9.18 2.45 -5.97
CA GLU A 84 -9.93 1.94 -4.82
C GLU A 84 -9.91 0.41 -4.80
N LEU A 85 -9.58 -0.19 -3.66
CA LEU A 85 -9.52 -1.65 -3.46
C LEU A 85 -10.26 -2.03 -2.18
N THR A 86 -10.93 -3.18 -2.17
CA THR A 86 -11.58 -3.69 -0.95
C THR A 86 -10.66 -4.73 -0.33
N VAL A 87 -10.27 -4.53 0.92
CA VAL A 87 -9.23 -5.32 1.58
C VAL A 87 -9.77 -5.95 2.85
N SER A 88 -9.40 -7.21 3.12
CA SER A 88 -9.78 -7.93 4.34
C SER A 88 -8.56 -8.37 5.17
N PHE A 89 -8.34 -7.74 6.33
CA PHE A 89 -7.30 -8.17 7.28
C PHE A 89 -7.82 -9.26 8.22
N PRO A 90 -6.97 -10.20 8.68
CA PRO A 90 -5.51 -10.25 8.49
C PRO A 90 -5.05 -10.97 7.21
N MET A 91 -5.97 -11.40 6.32
CA MET A 91 -5.62 -12.24 5.17
C MET A 91 -4.83 -11.49 4.07
N GLU A 92 -5.20 -10.23 3.80
CA GLU A 92 -4.70 -9.47 2.64
C GLU A 92 -4.04 -8.15 3.10
N SER A 93 -2.99 -8.23 3.93
CA SER A 93 -2.40 -7.04 4.56
C SER A 93 -1.39 -6.26 3.72
N GLU A 94 -0.72 -6.89 2.74
CA GLU A 94 0.34 -6.25 1.96
C GLU A 94 -0.20 -5.56 0.70
N LEU A 95 -0.16 -4.22 0.68
CA LEU A 95 -0.36 -3.39 -0.51
C LEU A 95 0.97 -3.22 -1.25
N THR A 96 1.01 -3.64 -2.51
CA THR A 96 2.12 -3.38 -3.41
C THR A 96 1.74 -2.28 -4.39
N VAL A 97 2.58 -1.24 -4.49
CA VAL A 97 2.49 -0.20 -5.52
C VAL A 97 3.75 -0.29 -6.36
N ALA A 98 3.60 -0.60 -7.64
CA ALA A 98 4.70 -0.77 -8.59
C ALA A 98 4.53 0.19 -9.77
N ILE A 99 5.63 0.69 -10.30
CA ILE A 99 5.68 1.49 -11.53
C ILE A 99 6.36 0.65 -12.61
N PHE A 100 5.70 0.51 -13.74
CA PHE A 100 6.20 -0.21 -14.90
C PHE A 100 6.41 0.77 -16.06
N ASP A 101 7.32 0.42 -16.97
CA ASP A 101 7.54 1.07 -18.26
C ASP A 101 6.71 0.36 -19.34
N HIS A 102 5.91 1.11 -20.11
CA HIS A 102 5.08 0.52 -21.14
C HIS A 102 5.83 0.36 -22.47
N ASP A 103 6.19 -0.87 -22.79
CA ASP A 103 6.81 -1.22 -24.07
C ASP A 103 5.78 -1.54 -25.16
N LEU A 104 5.89 -0.89 -26.32
CA LEU A 104 5.08 -1.21 -27.51
C LEU A 104 5.37 -2.61 -28.05
N VAL A 105 6.58 -3.13 -27.82
CA VAL A 105 7.03 -4.44 -28.29
C VAL A 105 7.75 -5.14 -27.15
N GLY A 106 7.25 -6.31 -26.74
CA GLY A 106 7.86 -7.11 -25.69
C GLY A 106 7.04 -7.10 -24.41
N THR A 107 7.73 -7.21 -23.28
CA THR A 107 7.15 -7.21 -21.94
C THR A 107 7.54 -5.93 -21.22
N ASP A 108 6.56 -5.26 -20.62
CA ASP A 108 6.73 -4.06 -19.82
C ASP A 108 7.74 -4.27 -18.67
N ASP A 109 8.70 -3.35 -18.54
CA ASP A 109 9.77 -3.41 -17.56
C ASP A 109 9.35 -2.84 -16.20
N LEU A 110 9.70 -3.52 -15.09
CA LEU A 110 9.51 -2.97 -13.75
C LEU A 110 10.56 -1.88 -13.47
N ILE A 111 10.10 -0.64 -13.25
CA ILE A 111 10.99 0.47 -12.84
C ILE A 111 11.28 0.41 -11.33
N GLY A 112 10.25 0.12 -10.53
CA GLY A 112 10.40 -0.02 -9.08
C GLY A 112 9.07 -0.24 -8.36
N GLU A 113 9.15 -0.71 -7.12
CA GLU A 113 7.98 -0.99 -6.29
C GLU A 113 8.19 -0.63 -4.82
N THR A 114 7.08 -0.46 -4.10
CA THR A 114 7.04 -0.36 -2.64
C THR A 114 5.92 -1.23 -2.09
N LYS A 115 6.15 -1.74 -0.88
CA LYS A 115 5.20 -2.59 -0.15
C LYS A 115 4.81 -1.94 1.16
N ILE A 116 3.52 -1.94 1.46
CA ILE A 116 2.92 -1.28 2.62
C ILE A 116 2.03 -2.27 3.33
N ASP A 117 2.36 -2.59 4.58
CA ASP A 117 1.48 -3.37 5.44
C ASP A 117 0.32 -2.49 5.94
N LEU A 118 -0.85 -2.70 5.34
CA LEU A 118 -2.07 -1.97 5.64
C LEU A 118 -2.64 -2.31 7.01
N GLU A 119 -2.46 -3.53 7.50
CA GLU A 119 -2.93 -3.93 8.82
C GLU A 119 -2.16 -3.17 9.91
N ASN A 120 -0.84 -3.13 9.78
CA ASN A 120 0.02 -2.32 10.63
C ASN A 120 -0.35 -0.84 10.56
N ARG A 121 -0.63 -0.29 9.37
CA ARG A 121 -1.10 1.10 9.24
C ARG A 121 -2.43 1.31 9.93
N PHE A 122 -3.40 0.40 9.74
CA PHE A 122 -4.76 0.52 10.29
C PHE A 122 -4.77 0.52 11.82
N TYR A 123 -4.00 -0.36 12.46
CA TYR A 123 -3.94 -0.45 13.92
C TYR A 123 -2.94 0.52 14.57
N SER A 124 -2.06 1.16 13.79
CA SER A 124 -1.16 2.18 14.34
C SER A 124 -1.92 3.44 14.79
N LYS A 125 -1.41 4.10 15.83
CA LYS A 125 -1.90 5.41 16.28
C LYS A 125 -1.84 6.50 15.19
N HIS A 126 -0.99 6.32 14.18
CA HIS A 126 -0.77 7.27 13.10
C HIS A 126 -1.61 6.98 11.85
N ARG A 127 -2.29 5.83 11.80
CA ARG A 127 -3.17 5.42 10.69
C ARG A 127 -2.45 5.47 9.33
N ALA A 128 -3.19 5.75 8.26
CA ALA A 128 -2.66 5.93 6.91
C ALA A 128 -1.87 7.24 6.71
N ASN A 129 -1.85 8.16 7.68
CA ASN A 129 -1.31 9.51 7.49
C ASN A 129 0.22 9.60 7.69
N CYS A 130 0.88 8.51 8.11
CA CYS A 130 2.34 8.47 8.16
C CYS A 130 2.96 8.77 6.80
N GLY A 131 3.74 9.85 6.70
CA GLY A 131 4.52 10.18 5.51
C GLY A 131 3.75 10.92 4.41
N VAL A 132 2.51 11.37 4.68
CA VAL A 132 1.79 12.25 3.76
C VAL A 132 2.47 13.62 3.77
N ALA A 133 2.98 14.05 2.62
CA ALA A 133 3.57 15.37 2.47
C ALA A 133 2.48 16.44 2.66
N SER A 134 2.78 17.51 3.40
CA SER A 134 1.85 18.66 3.54
C SER A 134 1.65 19.41 2.23
N GLN A 135 2.66 19.38 1.36
CA GLN A 135 2.68 19.96 0.02
C GLN A 135 3.40 18.99 -0.91
N TYR A 136 2.86 18.82 -2.12
CA TYR A 136 3.44 17.93 -3.12
C TYR A 136 4.38 18.65 -4.07
N ASP A 137 4.40 19.99 -4.08
CA ASP A 137 5.26 20.81 -4.93
C ASP A 137 6.31 21.54 -4.08
N MET A 138 7.56 21.48 -4.54
CA MET A 138 8.68 22.30 -4.08
C MET A 138 9.10 23.21 -5.22
#